data_AF-A0A553RHB5-F1
#
_entry.id   AF-A0A553RHB5-F1
#
_cell.length_a   1.000
_cell.length_b   1.000
_cell.length_c   1.000
_cell.angle_alpha   90.00
_cell.angle_beta   90.00
_cell.angle_gamma   90.00
#
_symmetry.space_group_name_H-M   'P 1'
#
loop_
_entity.id
_entity.type
_entity.pdbx_description
1 polymer ?
#
loop_
_entity_poly.entity_id
_entity_poly.type
_entity_poly.pdbx_seq_one_letter_code
_entity_poly.pdbx_strand_id
1 'polypeptide(L)'
;MTYAELFDHITAQPSTLPQQDNTLGTLCKNMLHVKNSICREVDENMLNYKGNVQTSLPDLQFSAADLYSLELNSSLVQLYKGLASYKAHLDWIQKYEEDNSSKTKMISDHVRNIKHKVLQKIKAAVPTFDQPSLPPPKSLWELNQDKNEIIVKLCSFFDFFVR
;
A
#
# COMPACT_ATOMS: atom_id res chain seq x y z
N MET A 1 11.65 10.55 74.59
CA MET A 1 11.84 9.10 74.38
C MET A 1 11.22 8.74 73.04
N THR A 2 11.98 8.00 72.23
CA THR A 2 11.83 7.69 70.79
C THR A 2 10.79 6.61 70.47
N TYR A 3 10.39 6.58 69.18
CA TYR A 3 10.01 5.47 68.26
C TYR A 3 8.82 5.98 67.40
N ALA A 4 8.69 5.80 66.09
CA ALA A 4 9.49 5.38 64.93
C ALA A 4 8.57 5.60 63.70
N GLU A 5 9.16 5.60 62.51
CA GLU A 5 8.59 6.01 61.23
C GLU A 5 7.40 5.17 60.74
N LEU A 6 6.50 5.79 59.97
CA LEU A 6 5.72 5.09 58.94
C LEU A 6 5.45 6.06 57.78
N PHE A 7 6.25 5.88 56.73
CA PHE A 7 6.05 6.46 55.41
C PHE A 7 4.85 5.80 54.75
N ASP A 8 3.80 6.57 54.45
CA ASP A 8 2.84 6.19 53.42
C ASP A 8 3.10 7.01 52.15
N HIS A 9 3.67 6.32 51.18
CA HIS A 9 3.90 6.78 49.83
C HIS A 9 2.58 7.09 49.14
N ILE A 10 2.27 8.38 48.96
CA ILE A 10 1.34 8.82 47.91
C ILE A 10 2.06 8.59 46.59
N THR A 11 1.83 7.41 46.02
CA THR A 11 2.29 7.02 44.69
C THR A 11 1.54 7.89 43.68
N ALA A 12 2.28 8.77 43.00
CA ALA A 12 1.84 9.45 41.81
C ALA A 12 1.32 8.39 40.81
N GLN A 13 0.05 8.50 40.41
CA GLN A 13 -0.46 7.75 39.27
C GLN A 13 0.43 8.07 38.05
N PRO A 14 0.94 7.06 37.35
CA PRO A 14 1.53 7.30 36.05
C PRO A 14 0.39 7.71 35.12
N SER A 15 0.38 8.98 34.73
CA SER A 15 -0.32 9.46 33.55
C SER A 15 0.03 8.51 32.42
N THR A 16 -0.94 7.70 32.00
CA THR A 16 -0.83 6.86 30.81
C THR A 16 -0.58 7.79 29.63
N LEU A 17 0.69 7.88 29.25
CA LEU A 17 1.12 8.47 27.99
C LEU A 17 0.19 7.94 26.89
N PRO A 18 -0.35 8.80 26.02
CA PRO A 18 -1.11 8.34 24.87
C PRO A 18 -0.19 7.41 24.08
N GLN A 19 -0.57 6.14 24.02
CA GLN A 19 0.11 5.09 23.28
C GLN A 19 0.29 5.62 21.86
N GLN A 20 1.52 6.02 21.53
CA GLN A 20 1.88 6.62 20.25
C GLN A 20 1.31 5.73 19.15
N ASP A 21 0.39 6.25 18.34
CA ASP A 21 -0.32 5.50 17.28
C ASP A 21 0.71 5.05 16.22
N ASN A 22 1.40 3.94 16.51
CA ASN A 22 2.47 3.36 15.70
C ASN A 22 1.93 2.67 14.44
N THR A 23 0.63 2.84 14.15
CA THR A 23 -0.03 2.16 13.05
C THR A 23 0.44 2.66 11.70
N LEU A 24 0.84 3.94 11.57
CA LEU A 24 1.49 4.45 10.36
C LEU A 24 2.83 3.75 10.13
N GLY A 25 3.65 3.61 11.17
CA GLY A 25 4.88 2.84 11.10
C GLY A 25 4.63 1.39 10.69
N THR A 26 3.51 0.80 11.13
CA THR A 26 3.08 -0.55 10.73
C THR A 26 2.64 -0.61 9.26
N LEU A 27 1.94 0.41 8.75
CA LEU A 27 1.58 0.53 7.33
C LEU A 27 2.83 0.64 6.45
N CYS A 28 3.77 1.52 6.81
CA CYS A 28 5.04 1.66 6.07
C CYS A 28 5.86 0.37 6.08
N LYS A 29 5.95 -0.32 7.24
CA LYS A 29 6.61 -1.63 7.33
C LYS A 29 5.94 -2.68 6.44
N ASN A 30 4.60 -2.70 6.38
CA ASN A 30 3.88 -3.63 5.50
C ASN A 30 4.14 -3.31 4.03
N MET A 31 4.10 -2.03 3.63
CA MET A 31 4.42 -1.60 2.26
C MET A 31 5.86 -1.97 1.88
N LEU A 32 6.83 -1.74 2.77
CA LEU A 32 8.23 -2.14 2.57
C LEU A 32 8.40 -3.65 2.45
N HIS A 33 7.73 -4.42 3.30
CA HIS A 33 7.79 -5.89 3.24
C HIS A 33 7.25 -6.40 1.92
N VAL A 34 6.09 -5.88 1.48
CA VAL A 34 5.47 -6.24 0.21
C VAL A 34 6.37 -5.83 -0.96
N LYS A 35 6.91 -4.61 -0.95
CA LYS A 35 7.90 -4.17 -1.93
C LYS A 35 9.09 -5.13 -2.01
N ASN A 36 9.74 -5.42 -0.90
CA ASN A 36 10.95 -6.26 -0.89
C ASN A 36 10.67 -7.71 -1.33
N SER A 37 9.46 -8.22 -1.09
CA SER A 37 9.04 -9.54 -1.53
C SER A 37 8.69 -9.59 -3.02
N ILE A 38 8.21 -8.49 -3.58
CA ILE A 38 7.73 -8.41 -4.97
C ILE A 38 8.84 -7.96 -5.93
N CYS A 39 9.59 -6.92 -5.56
CA CYS A 39 10.47 -6.21 -6.47
C CYS A 39 11.84 -6.87 -6.62
N ARG A 40 12.19 -7.84 -5.76
CA ARG A 40 13.45 -8.60 -5.86
C ARG A 40 13.51 -9.53 -7.07
N GLU A 41 12.35 -9.85 -7.67
CA GLU A 41 12.23 -10.79 -8.78
C GLU A 41 11.88 -10.12 -10.11
N VAL A 42 11.80 -8.79 -10.13
CA VAL A 42 11.55 -8.01 -11.35
C VAL A 42 12.90 -7.78 -12.03
N ASP A 43 13.10 -8.42 -13.19
CA ASP A 43 14.29 -8.25 -14.01
C ASP A 43 14.34 -6.81 -14.57
N GLU A 44 15.41 -6.06 -14.31
CA GLU A 44 15.59 -4.66 -14.73
C GLU A 44 15.46 -4.49 -16.25
N ASN A 45 15.70 -5.56 -17.01
CA ASN A 45 15.58 -5.58 -18.47
C ASN A 45 14.14 -5.50 -19.00
N MET A 46 13.12 -5.65 -18.14
CA MET A 46 11.70 -5.68 -18.53
C MET A 46 11.01 -4.31 -18.49
N LEU A 47 11.72 -3.23 -18.17
CA LEU A 47 11.18 -1.87 -18.00
C LEU A 47 10.91 -1.11 -19.31
N ASN A 48 11.27 -1.68 -20.47
CA ASN A 48 11.29 -0.95 -21.75
C ASN A 48 10.03 -1.09 -22.63
N TYR A 49 8.99 -1.82 -22.19
CA TYR A 49 7.73 -1.93 -22.92
C TYR A 49 6.61 -1.10 -22.26
N LYS A 50 5.86 -0.38 -23.09
CA LYS A 50 4.73 0.47 -22.68
C LYS A 50 3.44 -0.26 -23.06
N GLY A 51 2.83 -0.97 -22.12
CA GLY A 51 1.62 -1.76 -22.35
C GLY A 51 0.35 -0.93 -22.51
N ASN A 52 -0.77 -1.60 -22.81
CA ASN A 52 -2.08 -0.95 -22.99
C ASN A 52 -2.70 -0.57 -21.63
N VAL A 53 -2.25 -1.19 -20.55
CA VAL A 53 -2.72 -0.93 -19.17
C VAL A 53 -2.28 0.45 -18.65
N GLN A 54 -1.40 1.13 -19.38
CA GLN A 54 -0.78 2.34 -18.88
C GLN A 54 -1.75 3.49 -18.64
N THR A 55 -2.80 3.61 -19.45
CA THR A 55 -3.77 4.72 -19.37
C THR A 55 -4.73 4.60 -18.20
N SER A 56 -4.84 3.42 -17.58
CA SER A 56 -5.78 3.14 -16.48
C SER A 56 -5.09 3.00 -15.12
N LEU A 57 -3.77 2.86 -15.10
CA LEU A 57 -3.00 2.87 -13.85
C LEU A 57 -3.00 4.29 -13.26
N PRO A 58 -3.00 4.41 -11.92
CA PRO A 58 -2.99 5.71 -11.28
C PRO A 58 -1.64 6.40 -11.58
N ASP A 59 -1.69 7.53 -12.29
CA ASP A 59 -0.53 8.42 -12.34
C ASP A 59 -0.26 8.97 -10.94
N LEU A 60 0.99 8.91 -10.53
CA LEU A 60 1.48 9.59 -9.35
C LEU A 60 1.49 11.09 -9.67
N GLN A 61 0.34 11.76 -9.50
CA GLN A 61 0.16 13.18 -9.80
C GLN A 61 0.87 14.13 -8.82
N PHE A 62 1.62 13.60 -7.86
CA PHE A 62 2.24 14.36 -6.78
C PHE A 62 3.73 14.08 -6.73
N SER A 63 4.52 15.11 -6.49
CA SER A 63 5.93 14.99 -6.11
C SER A 63 6.03 14.60 -4.63
N ALA A 64 7.17 14.05 -4.20
CA ALA A 64 7.40 13.75 -2.78
C ALA A 64 7.30 15.02 -1.91
N ALA A 65 7.62 16.20 -2.47
CA ALA A 65 7.45 17.49 -1.81
C ALA A 65 5.99 17.83 -1.55
N ASP A 66 5.08 17.46 -2.46
CA ASP A 66 3.65 17.69 -2.31
C ASP A 66 3.08 16.80 -1.19
N LEU A 67 3.57 15.56 -1.03
CA LEU A 67 3.18 14.67 0.07
C LEU A 67 3.56 15.21 1.45
N TYR A 68 4.71 15.88 1.59
CA TYR A 68 5.08 16.52 2.86
C TYR A 68 4.17 17.71 3.20
N SER A 69 3.53 18.31 2.20
CA SER A 69 2.58 19.41 2.39
C SER A 69 1.12 18.95 2.59
N LEU A 70 0.82 17.69 2.26
CA LEU A 70 -0.54 17.13 2.30
C LEU A 70 -0.93 16.71 3.72
N GLU A 71 -2.19 16.99 4.07
CA GLU A 71 -2.77 16.45 5.30
C GLU A 71 -2.78 14.92 5.25
N LEU A 72 -2.45 14.28 6.38
CA LEU A 72 -2.38 12.82 6.52
C LEU A 72 -3.60 12.09 5.95
N ASN A 73 -4.81 12.64 6.13
CA ASN A 73 -6.03 12.05 5.60
C ASN A 73 -6.04 12.03 4.06
N SER A 74 -5.64 13.13 3.42
CA SER A 74 -5.56 13.23 1.96
C SER A 74 -4.56 12.23 1.39
N SER A 75 -3.38 12.09 2.01
CA SER A 75 -2.37 11.10 1.62
C SER A 75 -2.89 9.66 1.79
N LEU A 76 -3.63 9.36 2.86
CA LEU A 76 -4.27 8.04 3.04
C LEU A 76 -5.38 7.77 2.01
N VAL A 77 -6.16 8.78 1.64
CA VAL A 77 -7.19 8.66 0.58
C VAL A 77 -6.54 8.37 -0.77
N GLN A 78 -5.44 9.04 -1.11
CA GLN A 78 -4.71 8.78 -2.35
C GLN A 78 -4.07 7.40 -2.34
N LEU A 79 -3.45 7.00 -1.23
CA LEU A 79 -2.91 5.65 -1.04
C LEU A 79 -4.01 4.60 -1.25
N TYR A 80 -5.19 4.81 -0.66
CA TYR A 80 -6.34 3.91 -0.84
C TYR A 80 -6.77 3.81 -2.30
N LYS A 81 -6.94 4.94 -3.00
CA LYS A 81 -7.35 4.97 -4.41
C LYS A 81 -6.33 4.26 -5.31
N GLY A 82 -5.05 4.51 -5.08
CA GLY A 82 -3.97 3.82 -5.80
C GLY A 82 -4.03 2.31 -5.57
N LEU A 83 -4.09 1.87 -4.31
CA LEU A 83 -4.21 0.44 -3.96
C LEU A 83 -5.48 -0.21 -4.52
N ALA A 84 -6.59 0.51 -4.58
CA ALA A 84 -7.82 0.03 -5.20
C ALA A 84 -7.65 -0.19 -6.71
N SER A 85 -6.97 0.75 -7.40
CA SER A 85 -6.63 0.60 -8.82
C SER A 85 -5.70 -0.58 -9.07
N TYR A 86 -4.56 -0.66 -8.36
CA TYR A 86 -3.64 -1.79 -8.51
C TYR A 86 -4.30 -3.13 -8.22
N LYS A 87 -5.21 -3.19 -7.25
CA LYS A 87 -5.99 -4.40 -6.96
C LYS A 87 -6.86 -4.82 -8.15
N ALA A 88 -7.58 -3.88 -8.77
CA ALA A 88 -8.41 -4.16 -9.93
C ALA A 88 -7.59 -4.68 -11.12
N HIS A 89 -6.39 -4.11 -11.34
CA HIS A 89 -5.48 -4.57 -12.38
C HIS A 89 -4.92 -5.98 -12.11
N LEU A 90 -4.54 -6.27 -10.86
CA LEU A 90 -4.09 -7.62 -10.48
C LEU A 90 -5.19 -8.67 -10.61
N ASP A 91 -6.44 -8.31 -10.30
CA ASP A 91 -7.60 -9.18 -10.49
C ASP A 91 -7.90 -9.42 -11.97
N TRP A 92 -7.69 -8.40 -12.80
CA TRP A 92 -7.77 -8.54 -14.25
C TRP A 92 -6.70 -9.49 -14.78
N ILE A 93 -5.44 -9.39 -14.34
CA ILE A 93 -4.39 -10.36 -14.72
C ILE A 93 -4.80 -11.78 -14.34
N GLN A 94 -5.23 -11.99 -13.10
CA GLN A 94 -5.64 -13.32 -12.59
C GLN A 94 -6.79 -13.94 -13.38
N LYS A 95 -7.67 -13.13 -13.98
CA LYS A 95 -8.78 -13.64 -14.80
C LYS A 95 -8.29 -14.36 -16.06
N TYR A 96 -7.15 -13.94 -16.62
CA TYR A 96 -6.61 -14.45 -17.88
C TYR A 96 -5.33 -15.29 -17.70
N GLU A 97 -4.78 -15.34 -16.48
CA GLU A 97 -3.67 -16.24 -16.15
C GLU A 97 -4.22 -17.67 -16.02
N GLU A 98 -3.83 -18.56 -16.95
CA GLU A 98 -4.27 -19.97 -16.94
C GLU A 98 -3.71 -20.73 -15.72
N ASP A 99 -2.45 -20.45 -15.37
CA ASP A 99 -1.89 -20.78 -14.07
C ASP A 99 -2.23 -19.63 -13.12
N ASN A 100 -2.97 -19.93 -12.04
CA ASN A 100 -3.07 -19.05 -10.88
C ASN A 100 -1.66 -18.90 -10.28
N SER A 101 -0.82 -18.05 -10.89
CA SER A 101 0.53 -17.77 -10.41
C SER A 101 0.40 -17.40 -8.94
N SER A 102 0.97 -18.24 -8.08
CA SER A 102 0.93 -18.04 -6.64
C SER A 102 1.43 -16.65 -6.28
N LYS A 103 2.33 -16.08 -7.10
CA LYS A 103 2.86 -14.73 -6.97
C LYS A 103 1.82 -13.64 -7.27
N THR A 104 1.17 -13.62 -8.44
CA THR A 104 0.14 -12.61 -8.76
C THR A 104 -0.97 -12.61 -7.70
N LYS A 105 -1.37 -13.79 -7.24
CA LYS A 105 -2.35 -13.97 -6.16
C LYS A 105 -1.86 -13.44 -4.82
N MET A 106 -0.65 -13.83 -4.40
CA MET A 106 -0.02 -13.34 -3.18
C MET A 106 0.10 -11.81 -3.17
N ILE A 107 0.50 -11.20 -4.29
CA ILE A 107 0.59 -9.75 -4.46
C ILE A 107 -0.78 -9.11 -4.30
N SER A 108 -1.80 -9.62 -5.00
CA SER A 108 -3.18 -9.14 -4.92
C SER A 108 -3.73 -9.22 -3.49
N ASP A 109 -3.42 -10.30 -2.76
CA ASP A 109 -3.83 -10.50 -1.37
C ASP A 109 -3.14 -9.49 -0.43
N HIS A 110 -1.85 -9.24 -0.63
CA HIS A 110 -1.11 -8.22 0.11
C HIS A 110 -1.65 -6.81 -0.15
N VAL A 111 -1.88 -6.45 -1.42
CA VAL A 111 -2.48 -5.17 -1.80
C VAL A 111 -3.87 -5.03 -1.17
N ARG A 112 -4.69 -6.09 -1.17
CA ARG A 112 -6.01 -6.10 -0.51
C ARG A 112 -5.89 -5.80 0.98
N ASN A 113 -4.95 -6.45 1.67
CA ASN A 113 -4.74 -6.29 3.10
C ASN A 113 -4.29 -4.86 3.45
N ILE A 114 -3.30 -4.33 2.72
CA ILE A 114 -2.83 -2.94 2.93
C ILE A 114 -3.99 -1.97 2.66
N LYS A 115 -4.72 -2.15 1.55
CA LYS A 115 -5.88 -1.32 1.21
C LYS A 115 -6.91 -1.29 2.35
N HIS A 116 -7.22 -2.45 2.93
CA HIS A 116 -8.17 -2.55 4.04
C HIS A 116 -7.67 -1.81 5.28
N LYS A 117 -6.39 -1.94 5.63
CA LYS A 117 -5.77 -1.22 6.76
C LYS A 117 -5.75 0.30 6.53
N VAL A 118 -5.48 0.74 5.30
CA VAL A 118 -5.53 2.17 4.94
C VAL A 118 -6.95 2.70 5.08
N LEU A 119 -7.95 1.95 4.60
CA LEU A 119 -9.36 2.33 4.73
C LEU A 119 -9.78 2.53 6.19
N GLN A 120 -9.37 1.63 7.09
CA GLN A 120 -9.65 1.74 8.53
C GLN A 120 -9.06 3.00 9.18
N LYS A 121 -8.05 3.63 8.56
CA LYS A 121 -7.41 4.86 9.05
C LYS A 121 -7.99 6.13 8.46
N ILE A 122 -8.73 6.03 7.35
CA ILE A 122 -9.44 7.16 6.78
C ILE A 122 -10.63 7.45 7.72
N LYS A 123 -10.55 8.57 8.45
CA LYS A 123 -11.61 9.03 9.35
C LYS A 123 -12.80 9.65 8.60
N ALA A 124 -12.68 9.82 7.29
CA ALA A 124 -13.68 10.42 6.42
C ALA A 124 -14.58 9.33 5.80
N ALA A 125 -15.59 9.76 5.03
CA ALA A 125 -16.41 8.85 4.23
C ALA A 125 -15.53 7.95 3.34
N VAL A 126 -15.98 6.71 3.10
CA VAL A 126 -15.27 5.74 2.25
C VAL A 126 -14.95 6.41 0.90
N PRO A 127 -13.68 6.47 0.49
CA PRO A 127 -13.33 7.13 -0.75
C PRO A 127 -13.99 6.43 -1.94
N THR A 128 -14.65 7.19 -2.79
CA THR A 128 -15.18 6.69 -4.05
C THR A 128 -14.02 6.23 -4.94
N PHE A 129 -14.18 5.05 -5.53
CA PHE A 129 -13.25 4.47 -6.49
C PHE A 129 -14.03 3.98 -7.70
N ASP A 130 -13.76 4.58 -8.85
CA ASP A 130 -14.29 4.13 -10.13
C ASP A 130 -13.39 3.02 -10.67
N GLN A 131 -13.96 1.82 -10.82
CA GLN A 131 -13.21 0.66 -11.27
C GLN A 131 -12.75 0.85 -12.73
N PRO A 132 -11.46 0.65 -13.04
CA PRO A 132 -10.97 0.76 -14.41
C PRO A 132 -11.61 -0.31 -15.29
N SER A 133 -12.09 0.11 -16.47
CA SER A 133 -12.52 -0.80 -17.52
C SER A 133 -11.28 -1.21 -18.32
N LEU A 134 -10.88 -2.48 -18.18
CA LEU A 134 -9.69 -3.02 -18.83
C LEU A 134 -10.10 -3.90 -20.01
N PRO A 135 -9.59 -3.64 -21.22
CA PRO A 135 -9.87 -4.50 -22.38
C PRO A 135 -9.29 -5.90 -22.14
N PRO A 136 -9.82 -6.95 -22.79
CA PRO A 136 -9.17 -8.26 -22.79
C PRO A 136 -7.75 -8.19 -23.39
N PRO A 137 -6.79 -8.98 -22.90
CA PRO A 137 -5.46 -9.06 -23.50
C PRO A 137 -5.56 -9.70 -24.89
N LYS A 138 -4.78 -9.24 -25.88
CA LYS A 138 -4.82 -9.82 -27.24
C LYS A 138 -3.95 -11.07 -27.34
N SER A 139 -3.01 -11.26 -26.41
CA SER A 139 -2.15 -12.44 -26.32
C SER A 139 -1.60 -12.68 -24.92
N LEU A 140 -1.10 -13.89 -24.66
CA LEU A 140 -0.38 -14.23 -23.41
C LEU A 140 0.93 -13.43 -23.25
N TRP A 141 1.56 -13.03 -24.36
CA TRP A 141 2.74 -12.18 -24.31
C TRP A 141 2.38 -10.79 -23.78
N GLU A 142 1.34 -10.16 -24.32
CA GLU A 142 0.83 -8.86 -23.83
C GLU A 142 0.41 -8.95 -22.36
N LEU A 143 -0.31 -10.01 -21.97
CA LEU A 143 -0.71 -10.22 -20.58
C LEU A 143 0.49 -10.26 -19.63
N ASN A 144 1.58 -10.93 -20.02
CA ASN A 144 2.80 -10.98 -19.21
C ASN A 144 3.52 -9.64 -19.15
N GLN A 145 3.52 -8.87 -20.24
CA GLN A 145 4.08 -7.51 -20.23
C GLN A 145 3.28 -6.59 -19.30
N ASP A 146 1.96 -6.58 -19.42
CA ASP A 146 1.06 -5.79 -18.57
C ASP A 146 1.25 -6.19 -17.09
N LYS A 147 1.34 -7.49 -16.78
CA LYS A 147 1.65 -7.98 -15.43
C LYS A 147 2.95 -7.38 -14.88
N ASN A 148 4.03 -7.43 -15.66
CA ASN A 148 5.32 -6.90 -15.24
C ASN A 148 5.28 -5.39 -15.03
N GLU A 149 4.63 -4.65 -15.93
CA GLU A 149 4.48 -3.20 -15.81
C GLU A 149 3.68 -2.81 -14.55
N ILE A 150 2.57 -3.50 -14.28
CA ILE A 150 1.76 -3.30 -13.07
C ILE A 150 2.61 -3.52 -11.82
N ILE A 151 3.41 -4.59 -11.79
CA ILE A 151 4.26 -4.93 -10.65
C ILE A 151 5.34 -3.87 -10.41
N VAL A 152 6.05 -3.45 -11.47
CA VAL A 152 7.05 -2.37 -11.43
C VAL A 152 6.45 -1.10 -10.87
N LYS A 153 5.30 -0.69 -11.39
CA LYS A 153 4.66 0.56 -10.98
C LYS A 153 4.13 0.49 -9.56
N LEU A 154 3.66 -0.67 -9.13
CA LEU A 154 3.29 -0.91 -7.74
C LEU A 154 4.51 -0.78 -6.80
N CYS A 155 5.69 -1.24 -7.23
CA CYS A 155 6.94 -1.04 -6.49
C CYS A 155 7.26 0.46 -6.32
N SER A 156 7.26 1.21 -7.43
CA SER A 156 7.50 2.66 -7.40
C SER A 156 6.46 3.41 -6.58
N PHE A 157 5.20 2.97 -6.64
CA PHE A 157 4.11 3.51 -5.84
C PHE A 157 4.36 3.29 -4.34
N PHE A 158 4.78 2.09 -3.91
CA PHE A 158 5.15 1.87 -2.52
C PHE A 158 6.37 2.69 -2.08
N ASP A 159 7.38 2.84 -2.93
CA ASP A 159 8.54 3.70 -2.64
C ASP A 159 8.14 5.16 -2.43
N PHE A 160 7.17 5.64 -3.20
CA PHE A 160 6.68 7.01 -3.07
C PHE A 160 6.00 7.27 -1.71
N PHE A 161 5.19 6.34 -1.22
CA PHE A 161 4.42 6.50 0.03
C PHE A 161 5.20 6.17 1.32
N VAL A 162 6.41 5.62 1.20
CA VAL A 162 7.25 5.26 2.36
C VAL A 162 8.37 6.27 2.63
N ARG A 163 8.70 7.13 1.66
CA ARG A 163 9.65 8.25 1.83
C ARG A 163 9.07 9.34 2.73
#